data_AF-A0A2N6NM11-F1
#
_entry.id   AF-A0A2N6NM11-F1
#
_cell.length_a   1.000
_cell.length_b   1.000
_cell.length_c   1.000
_cell.angle_alpha   90.00
_cell.angle_beta   90.00
_cell.angle_gamma   90.00
#
_symmetry.space_group_name_H-M   'P 1'
#
loop_
_entity.id
_entity.type
_entity.pdbx_description
1 polymer ?
#
loop_
_entity_poly.entity_id
_entity_poly.type
_entity_poly.pdbx_seq_one_letter_code
_entity_poly.pdbx_strand_id
1 'polypeptide(L)'
;MAIRGAALGDGTSDFLPTFYLFKGKLRAAATRAKYHDTADLRLLEGTYGDEIKSLCKGLNLNYVGLAIKRYPELERLFERLGVDVPKAKEVTKDADLGNLPPPAPGDVQRGLLA
;
A
#
# COMPACT_ATOMS: atom_id res chain seq x y z
N MET A 1 -16.14 8.13 -13.88
CA MET A 1 -17.44 7.93 -13.19
C MET A 1 -18.09 9.28 -12.93
N ALA A 2 -19.41 9.42 -13.12
CA ALA A 2 -20.12 10.65 -12.74
C ALA A 2 -20.27 10.70 -11.21
N ILE A 3 -19.85 11.79 -10.59
CA ILE A 3 -19.90 12.01 -9.15
C ILE A 3 -20.70 13.27 -8.89
N ARG A 4 -21.59 13.20 -7.92
CA ARG A 4 -22.27 14.35 -7.35
C ARG A 4 -21.46 14.89 -6.19
N GLY A 5 -20.84 16.05 -6.39
CA GLY A 5 -20.12 16.76 -5.35
C GLY A 5 -21.07 17.32 -4.31
N ALA A 6 -20.65 17.36 -3.05
CA ALA A 6 -21.47 17.88 -1.96
C ALA A 6 -21.80 19.39 -2.10
N ALA A 7 -20.97 20.15 -2.83
CA ALA A 7 -21.12 21.59 -3.00
C ALA A 7 -20.90 22.11 -4.43
N LEU A 8 -20.11 21.41 -5.26
CA LEU A 8 -19.65 21.90 -6.57
C LEU A 8 -20.44 21.34 -7.77
N GLY A 9 -21.56 20.66 -7.52
CA GLY A 9 -22.40 20.07 -8.56
C GLY A 9 -21.89 18.71 -9.07
N ASP A 10 -22.38 18.32 -10.24
CA ASP A 10 -22.10 17.02 -10.86
C ASP A 10 -20.92 17.14 -11.84
N GLY A 11 -20.06 16.13 -11.87
CA GLY A 11 -18.93 16.08 -12.79
C GLY A 11 -18.39 14.68 -12.99
N THR A 12 -17.44 14.53 -13.91
CA THR A 12 -16.74 13.26 -14.15
C THR A 12 -15.41 13.24 -13.40
N SER A 13 -15.14 12.13 -12.73
CA SER A 13 -13.83 11.87 -12.13
C SER A 13 -13.31 10.50 -12.53
N ASP A 14 -12.00 10.42 -12.73
CA ASP A 14 -11.29 9.21 -13.07
C ASP A 14 -10.41 8.80 -11.88
N PHE A 15 -10.59 7.55 -11.47
CA PHE A 15 -9.82 6.97 -10.38
C PHE A 15 -8.84 5.94 -10.92
N LEU A 16 -7.71 5.82 -10.24
CA LEU A 16 -6.80 4.71 -10.49
C LEU A 16 -7.48 3.38 -10.09
N PRO A 17 -7.14 2.28 -10.78
CA PRO A 17 -7.60 0.97 -10.35
C PRO A 17 -7.18 0.67 -8.91
N THR A 18 -7.99 -0.09 -8.19
CA THR A 18 -7.82 -0.35 -6.76
C THR A 18 -6.43 -0.88 -6.42
N PHE A 19 -5.91 -1.81 -7.24
CA PHE A 19 -4.58 -2.36 -7.03
C PHE A 19 -3.48 -1.29 -7.03
N TYR A 20 -3.58 -0.28 -7.90
CA TYR A 20 -2.64 0.84 -7.92
C TYR A 20 -2.77 1.73 -6.68
N LEU A 21 -4.00 2.00 -6.23
CA LEU A 21 -4.22 2.72 -4.96
C LEU A 21 -3.59 1.96 -3.78
N PHE A 22 -3.76 0.63 -3.75
CA PHE A 22 -3.15 -0.24 -2.75
C PHE A 22 -1.62 -0.16 -2.77
N LYS A 23 -0.98 -0.23 -3.96
CA LYS A 23 0.48 -0.05 -4.09
C LYS A 23 0.96 1.30 -3.56
N GLY A 24 0.23 2.36 -3.86
CA GLY A 24 0.52 3.71 -3.36
C GLY A 24 0.46 3.79 -1.84
N LYS A 25 -0.57 3.19 -1.22
CA LYS A 25 -0.73 3.12 0.24
C LYS A 25 0.31 2.21 0.89
N LEU A 26 0.66 1.10 0.27
CA LEU A 26 1.72 0.19 0.72
C LEU A 26 3.05 0.92 0.80
N ARG A 27 3.42 1.65 -0.25
CA ARG A 27 4.64 2.46 -0.23
C ARG A 27 4.59 3.53 0.86
N ALA A 28 3.45 4.20 1.03
CA ALA A 28 3.27 5.18 2.10
C ALA A 28 3.50 4.54 3.49
N ALA A 29 2.87 3.41 3.78
CA ALA A 29 3.06 2.68 5.03
C ALA A 29 4.52 2.21 5.24
N ALA A 30 5.22 1.86 4.16
CA ALA A 30 6.63 1.46 4.24
C ALA A 30 7.55 2.65 4.60
N THR A 31 7.33 3.83 4.00
CA THR A 31 8.28 4.95 4.06
C THR A 31 7.85 6.12 4.95
N ARG A 32 6.60 6.17 5.39
CA ARG A 32 6.06 7.23 6.26
C ARG A 32 5.72 6.65 7.63
N ALA A 33 6.10 7.34 8.69
CA ALA A 33 5.72 6.99 10.06
C ALA A 33 4.33 7.55 10.42
N LYS A 34 3.28 7.19 9.66
CA LYS A 34 1.90 7.63 9.91
C LYS A 34 0.98 6.42 10.12
N TYR A 35 0.48 6.26 11.34
CA TYR A 35 -0.37 5.12 11.71
C TYR A 35 -1.62 4.97 10.81
N HIS A 36 -2.19 6.08 10.33
CA HIS A 36 -3.35 6.06 9.44
C HIS A 36 -3.12 5.29 8.13
N ASP A 37 -1.88 5.18 7.64
CA ASP A 37 -1.58 4.42 6.42
C ASP A 37 -1.92 2.92 6.58
N THR A 38 -1.88 2.39 7.81
CA THR A 38 -2.31 1.00 8.11
C THR A 38 -3.82 0.82 8.02
N ALA A 39 -4.60 1.85 8.35
CA ALA A 39 -6.06 1.80 8.28
C ALA A 39 -6.52 1.79 6.82
N ASP A 40 -5.86 2.57 5.95
CA ASP A 40 -6.13 2.58 4.52
C ASP A 40 -5.86 1.22 3.87
N LEU A 41 -4.75 0.56 4.21
CA LEU A 41 -4.43 -0.78 3.72
C LEU A 41 -5.47 -1.82 4.16
N ARG A 42 -5.89 -1.77 5.42
CA ARG A 42 -6.94 -2.65 5.96
C ARG A 42 -8.29 -2.41 5.31
N LEU A 43 -8.66 -1.16 5.06
CA LEU A 43 -9.89 -0.82 4.36
C LEU A 43 -9.88 -1.36 2.93
N LEU A 44 -8.77 -1.18 2.20
CA LEU A 44 -8.64 -1.65 0.83
C LEU A 44 -8.67 -3.18 0.74
N GLU A 45 -7.97 -3.88 1.64
CA GLU A 45 -8.03 -5.35 1.69
C GLU A 45 -9.42 -5.87 2.09
N GLY A 46 -10.08 -5.24 3.07
CA GLY A 46 -11.42 -5.64 3.47
C GLY A 46 -12.49 -5.41 2.40
N THR A 47 -12.30 -4.40 1.55
CA THR A 47 -13.29 -4.05 0.50
C THR A 47 -13.01 -4.75 -0.83
N TYR A 48 -11.73 -4.92 -1.18
CA TYR A 48 -11.28 -5.38 -2.51
C TYR A 48 -10.26 -6.52 -2.44
N GLY A 49 -10.29 -7.30 -1.35
CA GLY A 49 -9.30 -8.32 -1.05
C GLY A 49 -9.10 -9.34 -2.16
N ASP A 50 -10.16 -9.81 -2.80
CA ASP A 50 -10.07 -10.80 -3.89
C ASP A 50 -9.36 -10.23 -5.14
N GLU A 51 -9.67 -8.99 -5.51
CA GLU A 51 -9.00 -8.29 -6.62
C GLU A 51 -7.50 -8.13 -6.31
N ILE A 52 -7.18 -7.61 -5.12
CA ILE A 52 -5.79 -7.37 -4.70
C ILE A 52 -5.02 -8.69 -4.59
N LYS A 53 -5.66 -9.75 -4.06
CA LYS A 53 -5.09 -11.09 -3.94
C LYS A 53 -4.76 -11.68 -5.31
N SER A 54 -5.64 -11.51 -6.30
CA SER A 54 -5.38 -11.99 -7.67
C SER A 54 -4.15 -11.31 -8.32
N LEU A 55 -3.80 -10.12 -7.86
CA LEU A 55 -2.70 -9.29 -8.37
C LEU A 55 -1.50 -9.24 -7.41
N CYS A 56 -1.49 -9.98 -6.31
CA CYS A 56 -0.53 -9.80 -5.21
C CYS A 56 0.93 -10.02 -5.62
N LYS A 57 1.19 -10.80 -6.68
CA LYS A 57 2.51 -10.99 -7.29
C LYS A 57 3.13 -9.69 -7.82
N GLY A 58 2.32 -8.66 -8.10
CA GLY A 58 2.77 -7.34 -8.50
C GLY A 58 3.12 -6.40 -7.34
N LEU A 59 3.07 -6.87 -6.09
CA LEU A 59 3.48 -6.09 -4.92
C LEU A 59 5.00 -6.18 -4.72
N ASN A 60 5.61 -5.03 -4.40
CA ASN A 60 7.04 -4.97 -4.14
C ASN A 60 7.36 -5.51 -2.73
N LEU A 61 8.07 -6.64 -2.67
CA LEU A 61 8.39 -7.31 -1.40
C LEU A 61 9.23 -6.46 -0.44
N ASN A 62 10.02 -5.50 -0.93
CA ASN A 62 10.74 -4.58 -0.06
C ASN A 62 9.76 -3.65 0.69
N TYR A 63 8.74 -3.15 -0.01
CA TYR A 63 7.73 -2.32 0.67
C TYR A 63 6.85 -3.15 1.60
N VAL A 64 6.53 -4.40 1.24
CA VAL A 64 5.83 -5.31 2.17
C VAL A 64 6.66 -5.53 3.43
N GLY A 65 7.93 -5.89 3.30
CA GLY A 65 8.81 -6.14 4.44
C GLY A 65 8.98 -4.91 5.34
N LEU A 66 9.21 -3.74 4.73
CA LEU A 66 9.32 -2.47 5.47
C LEU A 66 8.02 -2.11 6.17
N ALA A 67 6.87 -2.30 5.52
CA ALA A 67 5.56 -2.04 6.12
C ALA A 67 5.30 -2.96 7.32
N ILE A 68 5.61 -4.26 7.21
CA ILE A 68 5.50 -5.23 8.33
C ILE A 68 6.46 -4.87 9.47
N LYS A 69 7.71 -4.55 9.14
CA LYS A 69 8.72 -4.17 10.15
C LYS A 69 8.29 -2.95 10.95
N ARG A 70 7.62 -2.00 10.29
CA ARG A 70 7.07 -0.79 10.92
C ARG A 70 5.75 -1.04 11.65
N TYR A 71 4.89 -1.88 11.08
CA TYR A 71 3.53 -2.17 11.55
C TYR A 71 3.28 -3.69 11.53
N PRO A 72 3.70 -4.43 12.59
CA PRO A 72 3.60 -5.89 12.63
C PRO A 72 2.17 -6.42 12.45
N GLU A 73 1.16 -5.63 12.78
CA GLU A 73 -0.24 -5.98 12.60
C GLU A 73 -0.67 -6.15 11.13
N LEU A 74 0.13 -5.64 10.18
CA LEU A 74 -0.10 -5.84 8.74
C LEU A 74 0.34 -7.23 8.24
N GLU A 75 1.09 -8.01 9.03
CA GLU A 75 1.59 -9.32 8.61
C GLU A 75 0.44 -10.25 8.15
N ARG A 76 -0.60 -10.39 8.99
CA ARG A 76 -1.79 -11.19 8.67
C ARG A 76 -2.54 -10.71 7.43
N LEU A 77 -2.49 -9.41 7.13
CA LEU A 77 -3.10 -8.86 5.92
C LEU A 77 -2.38 -9.39 4.68
N PHE A 78 -1.04 -9.35 4.67
CA PHE A 78 -0.26 -9.83 3.54
C PHE A 78 -0.33 -11.36 3.38
N GLU A 79 -0.42 -12.11 4.48
CA GLU A 79 -0.68 -13.55 4.44
C GLU A 79 -2.02 -13.88 3.74
N ARG A 80 -3.10 -13.17 4.09
CA ARG A 80 -4.43 -13.37 3.46
C ARG A 80 -4.42 -13.06 1.96
N LEU A 81 -3.67 -12.04 1.55
CA LEU A 81 -3.44 -11.68 0.15
C LEU A 81 -2.53 -12.66 -0.60
N GLY A 82 -1.93 -13.66 0.07
CA GLY A 82 -1.08 -14.66 -0.56
C GLY A 82 0.32 -14.14 -0.92
N VAL A 83 0.80 -13.09 -0.24
CA VAL A 83 2.16 -12.59 -0.41
C VAL A 83 3.15 -13.51 0.30
N ASP A 84 4.35 -13.68 -0.26
CA ASP A 84 5.47 -14.37 0.39
C ASP A 84 6.06 -13.50 1.52
N VAL A 85 5.37 -13.51 2.66
CA VAL A 85 5.75 -12.79 3.87
C VAL A 85 7.13 -13.20 4.40
N PRO A 86 7.50 -14.49 4.48
CA PRO A 86 8.85 -14.90 4.87
C PRO A 86 9.92 -14.25 3.99
N LYS A 87 9.73 -14.25 2.67
CA LYS A 87 10.68 -13.61 1.74
C LYS A 87 10.73 -12.10 1.92
N ALA A 88 9.58 -11.44 2.10
CA ALA A 88 9.51 -9.99 2.35
C ALA A 88 10.27 -9.57 3.62
N LYS A 89 10.14 -10.35 4.70
CA LYS A 89 10.87 -10.11 5.96
C LYS A 89 12.37 -10.33 5.77
N GLU A 90 12.76 -11.38 5.03
CA GLU A 90 14.17 -11.67 4.76
C GLU A 90 14.86 -10.56 3.96
N VAL A 91 14.24 -10.04 2.88
CA VAL A 91 14.84 -8.98 2.05
C VAL A 91 14.96 -7.63 2.77
N THR A 92 14.28 -7.45 3.91
CA THR A 92 14.27 -6.21 4.70
C THR A 92 14.85 -6.38 6.10
N LYS A 93 15.46 -7.54 6.40
CA LYS A 93 15.97 -7.87 7.74
C LYS A 93 16.99 -6.84 8.25
N ASP A 94 17.87 -6.37 7.37
CA ASP A 94 18.96 -5.43 7.69
C ASP A 94 18.56 -3.96 7.49
N ALA A 95 17.34 -3.68 7.02
CA ALA A 95 16.90 -2.31 6.76
C ALA A 95 16.65 -1.56 8.08
N ASP A 96 17.23 -0.38 8.24
CA ASP A 96 16.95 0.50 9.37
C ASP A 96 15.78 1.45 9.04
N LEU A 97 14.68 1.35 9.79
CA LEU A 97 13.50 2.19 9.63
C LEU A 97 13.75 3.66 10.01
N GLY A 98 14.76 3.94 10.84
CA GLY A 98 15.16 5.28 11.27
C GLY A 98 16.02 6.01 10.24
N ASN A 99 16.61 5.29 9.28
CA ASN A 99 17.49 5.84 8.25
C ASN A 99 16.93 5.67 6.82
N LEU A 100 15.60 5.57 6.69
CA LEU A 100 14.97 5.57 5.37
C LEU A 100 15.04 6.96 4.75
N PRO A 101 15.24 7.06 3.42
CA PRO A 101 15.18 8.34 2.74
C PRO A 101 13.81 8.99 2.98
N PRO A 102 13.76 10.31 3.22
CA PRO A 102 12.50 11.00 3.40
C PRO A 102 11.63 10.85 2.14
N PRO A 103 10.30 10.77 2.28
CA PRO A 103 9.40 10.72 1.13
C PRO A 103 9.64 11.92 0.20
N ALA A 104 9.99 11.67 -1.05
CA ALA A 104 10.16 12.70 -2.07
C ALA A 104 8.84 12.97 -2.82
N PRO A 105 8.66 14.16 -3.39
CA PRO A 105 7.58 14.41 -4.35
C PRO A 105 7.59 13.35 -5.46
N GLY A 106 6.42 12.77 -5.75
CA GLY A 106 6.28 11.73 -6.76
C GLY A 106 6.54 10.30 -6.29
N ASP A 107 6.92 10.08 -5.04
CA ASP A 107 7.14 8.73 -4.51
C ASP A 107 5.86 7.89 -4.53
N VAL A 108 4.70 8.45 -4.17
CA VAL A 108 3.44 7.72 -4.27
C VAL A 108 3.16 7.30 -5.72
N GLN A 109 3.39 8.21 -6.68
CA GLN A 109 3.19 7.96 -8.11
C GLN A 109 4.16 6.91 -8.66
N ARG A 110 5.44 6.96 -8.26
CA ARG A 110 6.45 5.94 -8.61
C ARG A 110 6.12 4.58 -8.00
N GLY A 111 5.50 4.55 -6.82
CA GLY A 111 5.02 3.33 -6.17
C GLY A 111 3.93 2.62 -6.96
N LEU A 112 3.19 3.32 -7.82
CA LEU A 112 2.18 2.72 -8.69
C LEU A 112 2.82 1.78 -9.73
N LEU A 113 4.01 2.13 -10.22
CA LEU A 113 4.69 1.42 -11.31
C LEU A 113 5.76 0.41 -10.83
N ALA A 114 6.20 0.51 -9.58
CA ALA A 114 7.30 -0.27 -8.99
C ALA A 114 6.91 -1.62 -8.38
#